data_AF-A0A7V5N2I2-F1
#
_entry.id   AF-A0A7V5N2I2-F1
#
_cell.length_a   1.000
_cell.length_b   1.000
_cell.length_c   1.000
_cell.angle_alpha   90.00
_cell.angle_beta   90.00
_cell.angle_gamma   90.00
#
_symmetry.space_group_name_H-M   'P 1'
#
loop_
_entity.id
_entity.type
_entity.pdbx_description
1 polymer ?
#
loop_
_entity_poly.entity_id
_entity_poly.type
_entity_poly.pdbx_seq_one_letter_code
_entity_poly.pdbx_strand_id
1 'polypeptide(L)' 'MAEKLEVYKCEVCGNMVEVLHGGVGELVCCGQPMKLC' A
#
# COMPACT_ATOMS: atom_id res chain seq x y z
N MET A 1 -7.82 -4.76 -2.13
CA MET A 1 -7.34 -6.02 -1.55
C MET A 1 -5.84 -6.00 -1.60
N ALA A 2 -5.19 -6.12 -0.45
CA ALA A 2 -3.74 -6.24 -0.35
C ALA A 2 -3.37 -7.71 -0.15
N GLU A 3 -2.46 -8.24 -0.95
CA GLU A 3 -1.92 -9.60 -0.84
C GLU A 3 -0.52 -9.60 -0.25
N LYS A 4 -0.15 -10.71 0.39
CA LYS A 4 1.19 -10.86 0.99
C LYS A 4 2.27 -10.74 -0.09
N LEU A 5 3.37 -10.06 0.24
CA LEU A 5 4.53 -9.75 -0.63
C LEU A 5 4.29 -8.64 -1.66
N GLU A 6 3.09 -8.05 -1.74
CA GLU A 6 2.89 -6.85 -2.55
C GLU A 6 3.61 -5.65 -1.95
N VAL A 7 4.17 -4.81 -2.81
CA VAL A 7 4.83 -3.56 -2.42
C VAL A 7 3.98 -2.38 -2.86
N TYR A 8 3.68 -1.49 -1.91
CA TYR A 8 2.89 -0.30 -2.16
C TYR A 8 3.71 0.96 -1.92
N LYS A 9 3.54 1.96 -2.77
CA LYS A 9 4.18 3.28 -2.65
C LYS A 9 3.15 4.39 -2.62
N CYS A 10 3.33 5.35 -1.70
CA CYS A 10 2.63 6.61 -1.72
C CYS A 10 3.36 7.59 -2.66
N GLU A 11 2.68 8.08 -3.70
CA GLU A 11 3.26 9.04 -4.66
C GLU A 11 3.37 10.47 -4.09
N VAL A 12 2.78 10.76 -2.93
CA VAL A 12 2.86 12.09 -2.28
C VAL A 12 4.08 12.22 -1.37
N CYS A 13 4.22 11.33 -0.38
CA CYS A 13 5.29 11.42 0.61
C CYS A 13 6.46 10.46 0.33
N GLY A 14 6.31 9.53 -0.61
CA GLY A 14 7.34 8.55 -0.98
C GLY A 14 7.41 7.31 -0.09
N ASN A 15 6.54 7.18 0.93
CA ASN A 15 6.51 5.99 1.78
C ASN A 15 6.28 4.71 0.97
N MET A 16 7.07 3.68 1.27
CA MET A 16 6.99 2.36 0.64
C MET A 16 6.86 1.30 1.72
N VAL A 17 5.90 0.39 1.55
CA VAL A 17 5.59 -0.68 2.51
C VAL A 17 5.37 -2.00 1.78
N GLU A 18 5.79 -3.10 2.40
CA GLU A 18 5.54 -4.47 1.93
C GLU A 18 4.43 -5.10 2.79
N VAL A 19 3.51 -5.80 2.16
CA VAL A 19 2.40 -6.46 2.85
C VAL A 19 2.87 -7.77 3.47
N LEU A 20 2.92 -7.82 4.80
CA LEU A 20 3.25 -9.06 5.54
C LEU A 20 2.02 -9.96 5.76
N HIS A 21 0.83 -9.37 5.85
CA HIS A 21 -0.46 -10.04 6.01
C HIS A 21 -1.51 -9.34 5.15
N GLY A 22 -2.18 -10.12 4.29
CA GLY A 22 -3.19 -9.59 3.38
C GLY A 22 -4.50 -9.21 4.08
N GLY A 23 -5.31 -8.40 3.39
CA GLY A 23 -6.59 -7.93 3.89
C GLY A 23 -7.47 -7.35 2.77
N VAL A 24 -8.78 -7.26 3.05
CA VAL A 24 -9.76 -6.79 2.06
C VAL A 24 -9.75 -5.26 1.87
N GLY A 25 -9.18 -4.51 2.82
CA GLY A 25 -9.08 -3.05 2.76
C GLY A 25 -8.08 -2.54 1.72
N GLU A 26 -8.16 -1.24 1.43
CA GLU A 26 -7.18 -0.51 0.62
C GLU A 26 -6.16 0.19 1.52
N LEU A 27 -4.89 0.22 1.10
CA LEU A 27 -3.85 0.96 1.80
C LEU A 27 -3.97 2.44 1.46
N VAL A 28 -4.18 3.28 2.47
CA VAL A 28 -4.31 4.74 2.31
C VAL A 28 -3.17 5.43 3.03
N CYS A 29 -2.48 6.33 2.32
CA CYS A 29 -1.44 7.18 2.88
C CYS A 29 -1.62 8.60 2.33
N CYS A 30 -1.48 9.63 3.18
CA CYS A 30 -1.72 11.03 2.81
C CYS A 30 -3.11 11.31 2.22
N GLY A 31 -4.13 10.58 2.69
CA GLY A 31 -5.53 10.77 2.28
C GLY A 31 -5.89 10.21 0.90
N GLN A 32 -4.99 9.43 0.27
CA GLN A 32 -5.27 8.76 -1.01
C GLN A 32 -4.82 7.28 -0.99
N PRO A 33 -5.39 6.44 -1.87
CA PRO A 33 -4.94 5.07 -2.05
C PRO A 33 -3.47 5.03 -2.48
N MET A 34 -2.70 4.10 -1.91
CA MET A 34 -1.33 3.82 -2.31
C MET A 34 -1.31 3.03 -3.62
N LYS A 35 -0.22 3.16 -4.38
CA LYS A 35 -0.04 2.51 -5.69
C LYS A 35 0.73 1.21 -5.56
N LEU A 36 0.23 0.15 -6.16
CA LEU A 36 0.94 -1.13 -6.30
C LEU A 36 2.15 -0.94 -7.23
N CYS A 37 3.33 -1.37 -6.78
CA CYS A 37 4.59 -1.29 -7.51
C CYS A 37 4.93 -2.60 -8.22
#